data_AF-A0A3N0A2X0-F1
#
_entry.id   AF-A0A3N0A2X0-F1
#
_cell.length_a   1.000
_cell.length_b   1.000
_cell.length_c   1.000
_cell.angle_alpha   90.00
_cell.angle_beta   90.00
_cell.angle_gamma   90.00
#
_symmetry.space_group_name_H-M   'P 1'
#
loop_
_entity.id
_entity.type
_entity.pdbx_description
1 polymer ?
#
loop_
_entity_poly.entity_id
_entity_poly.type
_entity_poly.pdbx_seq_one_letter_code
_entity_poly.pdbx_strand_id
1 'polypeptide(L)'
;MPNCPECASREKKKIQAKYEAETLEEDRGRDDLFKLFDEIDIPMKMDTSTKHFICKRCGLYATREQVSDIRYRLNQREKTREDKQDDYLEWWQKSKKEKQEAE
;
A
#
# COMPACT_ATOMS: atom_id res chain seq x y z
N MET A 1 14.95 -8.88 6.92
CA MET A 1 14.95 -7.61 7.68
C MET A 1 13.92 -6.69 7.03
N PRO A 2 13.07 -5.93 7.75
CA PRO A 2 12.00 -5.17 7.09
C PRO A 2 12.57 -4.04 6.22
N ASN A 3 12.00 -3.89 5.01
CA ASN A 3 12.27 -2.73 4.17
C ASN A 3 11.68 -1.45 4.76
N CYS A 4 12.39 -0.34 4.58
CA CYS A 4 11.90 0.95 5.02
C CYS A 4 10.59 1.31 4.30
N PRO A 5 9.49 1.54 5.02
CA PRO A 5 8.19 1.76 4.40
C PRO A 5 8.13 3.06 3.60
N GLU A 6 8.75 4.12 4.09
CA GLU A 6 8.83 5.42 3.41
C GLU A 6 9.66 5.37 2.13
N CYS A 7 10.87 4.80 2.20
CA CYS A 7 11.74 4.72 1.02
C CYS A 7 11.18 3.74 -0.02
N ALA A 8 10.64 2.60 0.40
CA ALA A 8 10.03 1.64 -0.50
C ALA A 8 8.79 2.26 -1.19
N SER A 9 7.94 2.98 -0.46
CA SER A 9 6.77 3.65 -1.07
C SER A 9 7.19 4.69 -2.11
N ARG A 10 8.25 5.47 -1.85
CA ARG A 10 8.78 6.45 -2.82
C ARG A 10 9.32 5.79 -4.08
N GLU A 11 10.10 4.72 -3.95
CA GLU A 11 10.63 4.00 -5.12
C GLU A 11 9.50 3.29 -5.89
N LYS A 12 8.52 2.69 -5.21
CA LYS A 12 7.33 2.12 -5.86
C LYS A 12 6.57 3.15 -6.70
N LYS A 13 6.34 4.36 -6.15
CA LYS A 13 5.68 5.44 -6.91
C LYS A 13 6.50 5.86 -8.14
N LYS A 14 7.83 5.92 -8.05
CA LYS A 14 8.69 6.22 -9.20
C LYS A 14 8.63 5.13 -10.25
N ILE A 15 8.70 3.86 -9.84
CA ILE A 15 8.61 2.70 -10.73
C ILE A 15 7.27 2.67 -11.44
N GLN A 16 6.18 2.89 -10.68
CA GLN A 16 4.84 2.96 -11.25
C GLN A 16 4.72 4.09 -12.28
N ALA A 17 5.17 5.31 -11.96
CA ALA A 17 5.12 6.42 -12.91
C ALA A 17 5.98 6.18 -14.16
N LYS A 18 7.16 5.55 -14.01
CA LYS A 18 8.00 5.16 -15.15
C LYS A 18 7.33 4.09 -16.01
N TYR A 19 6.78 3.07 -15.38
CA TYR A 19 6.08 1.99 -16.07
C TYR A 19 4.88 2.54 -16.84
N GLU A 20 4.06 3.40 -16.23
CA GLU A 20 2.92 4.04 -16.90
C GLU A 20 3.35 4.96 -18.06
N ALA A 21 4.51 5.61 -17.97
CA ALA A 21 5.02 6.48 -19.04
C ALA A 21 5.66 5.69 -20.21
N GLU A 22 6.34 4.59 -19.92
CA GLU A 22 7.10 3.80 -20.92
C GLU A 22 6.25 2.71 -21.57
N THR A 23 5.24 2.19 -20.89
CA THR A 23 4.36 1.14 -21.42
C THR A 23 3.05 1.71 -21.94
N LEU A 24 2.67 1.29 -23.14
CA LEU A 24 1.34 1.55 -23.69
C LEU A 24 0.28 0.86 -22.82
N GLU A 25 -0.89 1.47 -22.72
CA GLU A 25 -1.97 1.04 -21.83
C GLU A 25 -2.41 -0.41 -22.05
N GLU A 26 -2.29 -0.89 -23.30
CA GLU A 26 -2.65 -2.23 -23.74
C GLU A 26 -1.67 -3.31 -23.26
N ASP A 27 -0.40 -2.95 -23.01
CA ASP A 27 0.67 -3.87 -22.58
C ASP A 27 0.90 -3.84 -21.07
N ARG A 28 0.09 -3.09 -20.31
CA ARG A 28 0.24 -2.97 -18.84
C ARG A 28 -0.20 -4.24 -18.13
N GLY A 29 0.73 -5.18 -18.01
CA GLY A 29 0.60 -6.35 -17.14
C GLY A 29 0.73 -5.98 -15.67
N ARG A 30 -0.25 -6.39 -14.84
CA ARG A 30 -0.16 -6.27 -13.37
C ARG A 30 1.05 -7.03 -12.83
N ASP A 31 1.33 -8.22 -13.37
CA ASP A 31 2.41 -9.09 -12.91
C ASP A 31 3.80 -8.51 -13.17
N ASP A 32 3.99 -7.77 -14.26
CA ASP A 32 5.28 -7.15 -14.57
C ASP A 32 5.58 -5.95 -13.66
N LEU A 33 4.55 -5.19 -13.29
CA LEU A 33 4.67 -4.15 -12.28
C LEU A 33 5.03 -4.72 -10.89
N PHE A 34 4.49 -5.88 -10.52
CA PHE A 34 4.82 -6.53 -9.25
C PHE A 34 6.28 -7.03 -9.21
N LYS A 35 6.81 -7.58 -10.31
CA LYS A 35 8.22 -7.99 -10.40
C LYS A 35 9.16 -6.80 -10.14
N LEU A 36 8.87 -5.64 -10.74
CA LEU A 36 9.65 -4.42 -10.52
C LEU A 36 9.59 -3.93 -9.07
N PHE A 37 8.49 -4.18 -8.36
CA PHE A 37 8.37 -3.83 -6.94
C PHE A 37 9.13 -4.77 -6.01
N ASP A 38 9.28 -6.05 -6.37
CA ASP A 38 10.03 -7.03 -5.58
C ASP A 38 11.54 -6.81 -5.63
N GLU A 39 12.05 -6.18 -6.69
CA GLU A 39 13.46 -5.77 -6.80
C GLU A 39 13.85 -4.65 -5.81
N ILE A 40 12.89 -4.00 -5.16
CA ILE A 40 13.15 -2.91 -4.21
C ILE A 40 13.61 -3.48 -2.86
N ASP A 41 14.93 -3.59 -2.69
CA ASP A 41 15.55 -3.93 -1.41
C ASP A 41 16.13 -2.69 -0.70
N ILE A 42 15.52 -2.28 0.41
CA ILE A 42 15.97 -1.15 1.24
C ILE A 42 15.94 -1.58 2.70
N PRO A 43 16.90 -2.42 3.13
CA PRO A 43 16.88 -3.02 4.44
C PRO A 43 17.11 -1.96 5.53
N MET A 44 16.28 -1.98 6.58
CA MET A 44 16.51 -1.19 7.79
C MET A 44 17.48 -1.89 8.73
N LYS A 45 18.36 -1.15 9.40
CA LYS A 45 19.24 -1.72 10.44
C LYS A 45 18.45 -1.89 11.73
N MET A 46 18.52 -3.04 12.38
CA MET A 46 17.93 -3.23 13.71
C MET A 46 18.91 -2.77 14.79
N ASP A 47 18.42 -1.99 15.73
CA ASP A 47 19.09 -1.74 17.01
C ASP A 47 18.64 -2.81 18.01
N THR A 48 19.58 -3.65 18.44
CA THR A 48 19.32 -4.77 19.35
C THR A 48 19.00 -4.31 20.77
N SER A 49 19.43 -3.11 21.16
CA SER A 49 19.22 -2.59 22.52
C SER A 49 17.79 -2.11 22.73
N THR A 50 17.25 -1.40 21.76
CA THR A 50 15.91 -0.79 21.82
C THR A 50 14.86 -1.55 21.01
N LYS A 51 15.26 -2.58 20.23
CA LYS A 51 14.41 -3.31 19.26
C LYS A 51 13.79 -2.41 18.19
N HIS A 52 14.39 -1.26 17.91
CA HIS A 52 13.95 -0.35 16.85
C HIS A 52 14.64 -0.68 15.53
N PHE A 53 14.00 -0.29 14.43
CA PHE A 53 14.55 -0.31 13.09
C PHE A 53 14.90 1.11 12.69
N ILE A 54 16.11 1.26 12.14
CA ILE A 54 16.66 2.53 11.68
C ILE A 54 16.91 2.46 10.18
N CYS A 55 16.29 3.35 9.40
CA CYS A 55 16.60 3.51 7.99
C CYS A 55 17.75 4.50 7.81
N LYS A 56 18.85 4.09 7.15
CA LYS A 56 19.98 4.97 6.84
C LYS A 56 19.71 6.01 5.74
N ARG A 57 18.68 5.81 4.91
CA ARG A 57 18.35 6.75 3.80
C ARG A 57 17.49 7.91 4.28
N CYS A 58 16.46 7.66 5.07
CA CYS A 58 15.51 8.68 5.51
C CYS A 58 15.56 9.00 7.02
N GLY A 59 16.36 8.25 7.79
CA GLY A 59 16.47 8.45 9.24
C GLY A 59 15.29 7.90 10.04
N LEU A 60 14.35 7.16 9.42
CA LEU A 60 13.19 6.60 10.11
C LEU A 60 13.64 5.67 11.26
N TYR A 61 13.18 5.98 12.47
CA TYR A 61 13.43 5.22 13.70
C TYR A 61 12.09 4.73 14.26
N ALA A 62 11.81 3.43 14.14
CA ALA A 62 10.49 2.90 14.45
C ALA A 62 10.56 1.46 14.97
N THR A 63 9.62 1.06 15.83
CA THR A 63 9.41 -0.33 16.22
C THR A 63 8.81 -1.15 15.07
N ARG A 64 8.78 -2.49 15.22
CA ARG A 64 8.19 -3.36 14.19
C ARG A 64 6.71 -3.05 13.93
N GLU A 65 5.94 -2.77 14.98
CA GLU A 65 4.52 -2.44 14.88
C GLU A 65 4.33 -1.10 14.15
N GLN A 66 5.09 -0.08 14.55
CA GLN A 66 5.07 1.22 13.88
C GLN A 66 5.43 1.12 12.40
N VAL A 67 6.39 0.25 12.04
CA VAL A 67 6.71 -0.02 10.63
C VAL A 67 5.52 -0.60 9.88
N SER A 68 4.78 -1.54 10.46
CA SER A 68 3.57 -2.12 9.86
C SER A 68 2.45 -1.08 9.72
N ASP A 69 2.22 -0.25 10.73
CA ASP A 69 1.21 0.81 10.71
C ASP A 69 1.52 1.85 9.63
N ILE A 70 2.79 2.23 9.48
CA ILE A 70 3.24 3.15 8.42
C ILE A 70 3.00 2.51 7.05
N ARG A 71 3.30 1.21 6.86
CA ARG A 71 3.00 0.51 5.59
C ARG A 71 1.52 0.50 5.28
N TYR A 72 0.69 0.20 6.27
CA TYR A 72 -0.75 0.18 6.11
C TYR A 72 -1.24 1.56 5.67
N ARG A 73 -0.81 2.62 6.37
CA ARG A 73 -1.17 4.01 6.03
C ARG A 73 -0.71 4.43 4.64
N LEU A 74 0.52 4.07 4.24
CA LEU A 74 1.06 4.42 2.92
C LEU A 74 0.40 3.67 1.76
N ASN A 75 -0.15 2.49 2.03
CA ASN A 75 -0.89 1.69 1.05
C ASN A 75 -2.39 2.03 1.01
N GLN A 76 -2.90 2.78 1.98
CA GLN A 76 -4.28 3.24 1.95
C GLN A 76 -4.43 4.32 0.88
N ARG A 77 -5.35 4.07 -0.06
CA ARG A 77 -5.84 5.12 -0.96
C ARG A 77 -6.70 6.07 -0.12
N GLU A 78 -6.53 7.38 -0.31
CA GLU A 78 -7.44 8.36 0.29
C GLU A 78 -8.87 8.06 -0.17
N LYS A 79 -9.77 7.80 0.79
CA LYS A 79 -11.19 7.60 0.49
C LYS A 79 -11.73 8.87 -0.15
N THR A 80 -12.12 8.79 -1.41
CA THR A 80 -12.74 9.90 -2.11
C THR A 80 -14.19 10.06 -1.66
N ARG A 81 -14.82 11.16 -2.04
CA ARG A 81 -16.24 11.40 -1.78
C ARG A 81 -17.14 10.36 -2.47
N GLU A 82 -16.70 9.81 -3.59
CA GLU A 82 -17.39 8.79 -4.39
C GLU A 82 -17.43 7.44 -3.65
N ASP A 83 -16.31 7.03 -3.06
CA ASP A 83 -16.24 5.79 -2.26
C ASP A 83 -17.30 5.75 -1.13
N LYS A 84 -17.66 6.92 -0.57
CA LYS A 84 -18.70 7.04 0.46
C LYS A 84 -20.13 6.91 -0.08
N GLN A 85 -20.38 7.28 -1.34
CA GLN A 85 -21.69 7.14 -1.97
C GLN A 85 -21.96 5.67 -2.30
N ASP A 86 -20.94 4.95 -2.73
CA ASP A 86 -21.04 3.52 -3.05
C ASP A 86 -21.32 2.69 -1.79
N ASP A 87 -20.66 2.98 -0.66
CA ASP A 87 -20.92 2.33 0.64
C ASP A 87 -22.42 2.42 1.05
N TYR A 88 -23.08 3.55 0.79
CA TYR A 88 -24.51 3.73 1.11
C TYR A 88 -25.41 2.89 0.18
N LEU A 89 -25.11 2.87 -1.12
CA LEU A 89 -25.83 2.11 -2.13
C LEU A 89 -25.70 0.59 -1.88
N GLU A 90 -24.50 0.12 -1.57
CA GLU A 90 -24.25 -1.29 -1.23
C GLU A 90 -24.99 -1.70 0.05
N TRP A 91 -24.94 -0.88 1.10
CA TRP A 91 -25.71 -1.13 2.33
C TRP A 91 -27.21 -1.22 2.04
N TRP A 92 -27.73 -0.30 1.24
CA TRP A 92 -29.15 -0.26 0.91
C TRP A 92 -29.59 -1.48 0.08
N GLN A 93 -28.81 -1.86 -0.93
CA GLN A 93 -29.06 -3.05 -1.74
C GLN A 93 -28.97 -4.34 -0.92
N LYS A 94 -27.97 -4.44 -0.03
CA LYS A 94 -27.81 -5.57 0.89
C LYS A 94 -29.00 -5.67 1.85
N SER A 95 -29.43 -4.56 2.44
CA SER A 95 -30.61 -4.51 3.30
C SER A 95 -31.89 -4.91 2.57
N LYS A 96 -32.05 -4.51 1.30
CA LYS A 96 -33.18 -4.97 0.47
C LYS A 96 -33.14 -6.46 0.18
N LYS A 97 -31.96 -7.00 -0.15
CA LYS A 97 -31.78 -8.42 -0.45
C LYS A 97 -32.06 -9.29 0.78
N GLU A 98 -31.53 -8.91 1.94
CA GLU A 98 -31.78 -9.60 3.22
C GLU A 98 -33.27 -9.62 3.59
N LYS A 99 -34.03 -8.56 3.26
CA LYS A 99 -35.49 -8.55 3.46
C LYS A 99 -36.26 -9.50 2.53
N GLN A 100 -35.79 -9.70 1.29
CA GLN A 100 -36.43 -10.59 0.33
C GLN A 100 -36.14 -12.07 0.62
N GLU A 101 -34.98 -12.39 1.22
CA GLU A 101 -34.62 -13.75 1.60
C GLU A 101 -35.26 -14.19 2.94
N ALA A 102 -35.79 -13.24 3.72
CA ALA A 102 -36.45 -13.49 5.00
C ALA A 102 -37.98 -13.65 4.90
N GLU A 103 -38.55 -13.52 3.69
CA GLU A 103 -39.97 -13.68 3.36
C GLU A 103 -40.19 -14.99 2.59
#